data_AF-Q7PTH1-F1
#
_entry.id   AF-Q7PTH1-F1
#
_cell.length_a   1.000
_cell.length_b   1.000
_cell.length_c   1.000
_cell.angle_alpha   90.00
_cell.angle_beta   90.00
_cell.angle_gamma   90.00
#
_symmetry.space_group_name_H-M   'P 1'
#
loop_
_entity.id
_entity.type
_entity.pdbx_description
1 polymer ?
#
loop_
_entity_poly.entity_id
_entity_poly.type
_entity_poly.pdbx_seq_one_letter_code
_entity_poly.pdbx_strand_id
1 'polypeptide(L)'
;MDTVKISELLRATIDPAQRLQAEEQLNQVIHPHPQNNLPPEQSMHTPRDTPVCPGPAAVKGSGKFIKDITMELLRIIRETENEELTSVLQKIVCTYSDQLPPIALDICQHLATTFSQVLESDDTGDEKAITAMGLLSTMETLLAVMEEHPQVLAALHPIVLQVIGHVLQQNVFEFYEEAFGLVCDLTSKSISPDMWKLLEIIYELFQKNGAEYFVDMMPALHNYITVDTPAFLSNQNHVIAMYNMCKSVLTSNATEESECSAAKLLEVIILQCKGHIDDFIPSFVELALMRLTREVKTSELRTMCLQVVIAAIYYNPSLLLDILEKIPIPVPDSSITAHFIRQWLHDYDCFLGIHDRKLCIIGLCTLLSLGERKPTVLSELPDKIIPTMLMIFDGLKRAYAARASEGEEEESEDESEDLEDGLSSDEDDVDEMSPYLKNMQKMVQERGAEAGFEISASIQDDDDDDDDDADEIDETALESYTTPLDDEENPNAVDEYILFQDVMNNLPNTDPTWYTMLTRNLNASERKNLQEVLVLANQKKETKRSKEIEKSGGYQFTQHQIPTTFSFTGQKQQ
;
A
#
# COMPACT_ATOMS: atom_id res chain seq x y z
N MET A 1 15.29 15.07 -42.44
CA MET A 1 14.79 16.44 -42.24
C MET A 1 15.79 17.14 -41.33
N ASP A 2 15.96 18.45 -41.45
CA ASP A 2 17.01 19.20 -40.74
C ASP A 2 16.65 19.34 -39.26
N THR A 3 17.47 18.80 -38.34
CA THR A 3 17.26 18.88 -36.88
C THR A 3 17.12 20.32 -36.41
N VAL A 4 17.76 21.25 -37.12
CA VAL A 4 17.64 22.70 -36.94
C VAL A 4 16.19 23.18 -37.04
N LYS A 5 15.39 22.61 -37.96
CA LYS A 5 14.00 23.04 -38.18
C LYS A 5 13.05 22.56 -37.08
N ILE A 6 13.29 21.37 -36.52
CA ILE A 6 12.53 20.86 -35.37
C ILE A 6 12.88 21.68 -34.12
N SER A 7 14.17 22.02 -33.93
CA SER A 7 14.63 22.90 -32.86
C SER A 7 13.98 24.28 -32.91
N GLU A 8 13.90 24.90 -34.09
CA GLU A 8 13.22 26.19 -34.28
C GLU A 8 11.72 26.11 -33.94
N LEU A 9 11.05 25.01 -34.31
CA LEU A 9 9.63 24.80 -34.01
C LEU A 9 9.38 24.59 -32.50
N LEU A 10 10.19 23.76 -31.83
CA LEU A 10 10.08 23.56 -30.38
C LEU A 10 10.44 24.81 -29.57
N ARG A 11 11.35 25.65 -30.06
CA ARG A 11 11.60 26.95 -29.42
C ARG A 11 10.44 27.92 -29.62
N ALA A 12 9.80 27.88 -30.79
CA ALA A 12 8.66 28.72 -31.10
C ALA A 12 7.38 28.31 -30.33
N THR A 13 7.30 27.08 -29.79
CA THR A 13 6.18 26.69 -28.90
C THR A 13 6.23 27.36 -27.52
N ILE A 14 7.40 27.86 -27.11
CA ILE A 14 7.61 28.56 -25.82
C ILE A 14 7.11 30.01 -25.88
N ASP A 15 7.10 30.63 -27.06
CA ASP A 15 6.57 31.99 -27.25
C ASP A 15 5.03 31.93 -27.41
N PRO A 16 4.25 32.55 -26.49
CA PRO A 16 2.78 32.56 -26.58
C PRO A 16 2.25 33.10 -27.91
N ALA A 17 3.00 33.98 -28.59
CA ALA A 17 2.62 34.54 -29.88
C ALA A 17 2.83 33.57 -31.05
N GLN A 18 3.66 32.54 -30.88
CA GLN A 18 4.05 31.60 -31.94
C GLN A 18 3.57 30.17 -31.69
N ARG A 19 3.11 29.87 -30.47
CA ARG A 19 2.68 28.54 -29.99
C ARG A 19 1.77 27.78 -30.95
N LEU A 20 0.60 28.33 -31.26
CA LEU A 20 -0.39 27.69 -32.17
C LEU A 20 0.21 27.33 -33.54
N GLN A 21 1.03 28.22 -34.10
CA GLN A 21 1.61 28.03 -35.43
C GLN A 21 2.78 27.05 -35.42
N ALA A 22 3.51 26.99 -34.31
CA ALA A 22 4.60 26.05 -34.08
C ALA A 22 4.07 24.63 -33.80
N GLU A 23 3.01 24.50 -32.98
CA GLU A 23 2.31 23.23 -32.71
C GLU A 23 1.73 22.63 -34.01
N GLU A 24 1.07 23.43 -34.86
CA GLU A 24 0.51 22.96 -36.13
C GLU A 24 1.59 22.47 -37.10
N GLN A 25 2.74 23.16 -37.16
CA GLN A 25 3.89 22.77 -37.98
C GLN A 25 4.60 21.52 -37.43
N LEU A 26 4.70 21.40 -36.11
CA LEU A 26 5.26 20.21 -35.46
C LEU A 26 4.39 18.98 -35.73
N ASN A 27 3.06 19.12 -35.65
CA ASN A 27 2.11 18.06 -35.97
C ASN A 27 2.20 17.58 -37.43
N GLN A 28 2.40 18.50 -38.38
CA GLN A 28 2.62 18.15 -39.79
C GLN A 28 3.95 17.43 -40.03
N VAL A 29 4.95 17.65 -39.18
CA VAL A 29 6.26 16.97 -39.23
C VAL A 29 6.19 15.57 -38.62
N ILE A 30 5.44 15.41 -37.52
CA ILE A 30 5.26 14.14 -36.81
C ILE A 30 4.29 13.20 -37.58
N HIS A 31 3.31 13.76 -38.29
CA HIS A 31 2.34 13.05 -39.12
C HIS A 31 2.36 13.57 -40.56
N PRO A 32 3.34 13.19 -41.40
CA PRO A 32 3.35 13.60 -42.79
C PRO A 32 2.17 12.95 -43.52
N HIS A 33 1.18 13.75 -43.93
CA HIS A 33 0.10 13.26 -44.79
C HIS A 33 0.69 12.57 -46.03
N PRO A 34 0.16 11.41 -46.46
CA PRO A 34 0.61 10.78 -47.68
C PRO A 34 0.33 11.74 -48.85
N GLN A 35 1.39 12.18 -49.54
CA GLN A 35 1.28 12.99 -50.75
C GLN A 35 0.59 12.17 -51.85
N ASN A 36 -0.73 12.24 -51.93
CA ASN A 36 -1.47 11.77 -53.09
C ASN A 36 -1.35 12.80 -54.21
N ASN A 37 -0.45 12.54 -55.15
CA ASN A 37 -0.47 13.11 -56.50
C ASN A 37 -1.73 12.62 -57.23
N LEU A 38 -2.85 13.34 -57.14
CA LEU A 38 -3.99 13.22 -58.04
C LEU A 38 -4.53 14.62 -58.42
N PRO A 39 -4.99 14.82 -59.68
CA PRO A 39 -5.35 16.14 -60.22
C PRO A 39 -6.69 16.63 -59.66
N PRO A 40 -7.03 17.94 -59.83
CA PRO A 40 -8.04 18.59 -59.01
C PRO A 40 -9.46 18.28 -59.52
N GLU A 41 -10.29 17.69 -58.67
CA GLU A 41 -11.75 17.76 -58.81
C GLU A 41 -12.36 18.39 -57.55
N GLN A 42 -13.34 19.26 -57.81
CA GLN A 42 -14.02 20.15 -56.87
C GLN A 42 -15.17 19.43 -56.16
N SER A 43 -15.29 19.58 -54.83
CA SER A 43 -16.55 19.86 -54.09
C SER A 43 -16.23 20.01 -52.60
N MET A 44 -16.41 21.23 -52.05
CA MET A 44 -17.51 21.65 -51.17
C MET A 44 -17.38 21.26 -49.69
N HIS A 45 -17.10 22.29 -48.88
CA HIS A 45 -17.59 22.57 -47.52
C HIS A 45 -17.76 21.43 -46.50
N THR A 46 -16.84 21.36 -45.53
CA THR A 46 -17.15 21.27 -44.09
C THR A 46 -16.03 21.94 -43.26
N PRO A 47 -16.33 22.57 -42.10
CA PRO A 47 -15.32 23.17 -41.23
C PRO A 47 -14.53 22.07 -40.50
N ARG A 48 -13.20 22.20 -40.50
CA ARG A 48 -12.29 21.42 -39.68
C ARG A 48 -12.37 21.96 -38.25
N ASP A 49 -12.75 21.11 -37.31
CA ASP A 49 -12.41 21.19 -35.88
C ASP A 49 -12.75 19.83 -35.26
N THR A 50 -11.79 18.91 -35.27
CA THR A 50 -11.76 17.68 -34.45
C THR A 50 -10.34 17.13 -34.55
N PRO A 51 -9.58 17.06 -33.44
CA PRO A 51 -8.30 16.38 -33.43
C PRO A 51 -8.58 14.87 -33.52
N VAL A 52 -8.39 14.30 -34.71
CA VAL A 52 -8.47 12.85 -34.91
C VAL A 52 -7.22 12.23 -34.32
N CYS A 53 -7.36 11.43 -33.26
CA CYS A 53 -6.28 10.59 -32.73
C CYS A 53 -5.69 9.74 -33.87
N PRO A 54 -4.37 9.77 -34.07
CA PRO A 54 -3.78 9.11 -35.23
C PRO A 54 -3.70 7.59 -34.99
N GLY A 55 -4.32 6.82 -35.87
CA GLY A 55 -4.36 5.35 -35.76
C GLY A 55 -2.97 4.66 -35.79
N PRO A 56 -2.90 3.35 -35.50
CA PRO A 56 -1.65 2.60 -35.22
C PRO A 56 -0.60 2.57 -36.35
N ALA A 57 -0.96 2.98 -37.58
CA ALA A 57 -0.01 3.15 -38.68
C ALA A 57 0.80 4.46 -38.61
N ALA A 58 0.28 5.49 -37.95
CA ALA A 58 0.95 6.78 -37.79
C ALA A 58 2.10 6.70 -36.77
N VAL A 59 1.90 5.96 -35.67
CA VAL A 59 2.89 5.69 -34.61
C VAL A 59 4.17 5.05 -35.17
N LYS A 60 4.05 4.15 -36.17
CA LYS A 60 5.20 3.50 -36.84
C LYS A 60 6.04 4.45 -37.71
N GLY A 61 5.49 5.57 -38.17
CA GLY A 61 6.23 6.60 -38.93
C GLY A 61 6.96 7.59 -38.01
N SER A 62 6.36 7.90 -36.85
CA SER A 62 6.83 8.88 -35.87
C SER A 62 8.02 8.38 -35.03
N GLY A 63 8.10 7.07 -34.76
CA GLY A 63 9.20 6.48 -33.97
C GLY A 63 10.60 6.63 -34.58
N LYS A 64 10.73 7.00 -35.87
CA LYS A 64 12.03 7.24 -36.50
C LYS A 64 12.67 8.58 -36.12
N PHE A 65 11.87 9.56 -35.68
CA PHE A 65 12.33 10.90 -35.32
C PHE A 65 12.24 11.18 -33.84
N ILE A 66 11.58 10.31 -33.06
CA ILE A 66 11.33 10.56 -31.65
C ILE A 66 12.64 10.74 -30.87
N LYS A 67 13.67 9.94 -31.18
CA LYS A 67 15.00 10.11 -30.61
C LYS A 67 15.56 11.53 -30.80
N ASP A 68 15.50 12.05 -32.02
CA ASP A 68 16.05 13.37 -32.32
C ASP A 68 15.23 14.48 -31.64
N ILE A 69 13.90 14.32 -31.58
CA ILE A 69 12.98 15.24 -30.90
C ILE A 69 13.26 15.25 -29.39
N THR A 70 13.37 14.08 -28.76
CA THR A 70 13.64 13.94 -27.32
C THR A 70 14.98 14.57 -26.94
N MET A 71 16.03 14.31 -27.72
CA MET A 71 17.36 14.88 -27.46
C MET A 71 17.38 16.40 -27.63
N GLU A 72 16.66 16.94 -28.63
CA GLU A 72 16.57 18.39 -28.80
C GLU A 72 15.69 19.04 -27.72
N LEU A 73 14.60 18.39 -27.30
CA LEU A 73 13.76 18.87 -26.20
C LEU A 73 14.57 18.95 -24.90
N LEU A 74 15.33 17.91 -24.58
CA LEU A 74 16.25 17.90 -23.43
C LEU A 74 17.24 19.06 -23.47
N ARG A 75 17.81 19.33 -24.65
CA ARG A 75 18.72 20.47 -24.84
C ARG A 75 18.01 21.79 -24.56
N ILE A 76 16.80 21.97 -25.07
CA ILE A 76 16.03 23.20 -24.85
C ILE A 76 15.69 23.36 -23.36
N ILE A 77 15.23 22.30 -22.68
CA ILE A 77 14.98 22.31 -21.22
C ILE A 77 16.20 22.83 -20.47
N ARG A 78 17.40 22.37 -20.83
CA ARG A 78 18.64 22.82 -20.19
C ARG A 78 19.03 24.26 -20.52
N GLU A 79 18.73 24.74 -21.72
CA GLU A 79 19.04 26.12 -22.14
C GLU A 79 18.03 27.13 -21.57
N THR A 80 16.78 26.72 -21.33
CA THR A 80 15.69 27.63 -20.94
C THR A 80 15.22 27.47 -19.51
N GLU A 81 15.55 26.34 -18.84
CA GLU A 81 15.03 25.99 -17.51
C GLU A 81 13.50 26.15 -17.43
N ASN A 82 12.79 25.65 -18.47
CA ASN A 82 11.35 25.83 -18.60
C ASN A 82 10.61 24.56 -18.17
N GLU A 83 9.79 24.68 -17.13
CA GLU A 83 8.98 23.61 -16.56
C GLU A 83 8.01 22.98 -17.58
N GLU A 84 7.29 23.76 -18.40
CA GLU A 84 6.28 23.20 -19.34
C GLU A 84 6.90 22.14 -20.26
N LEU A 85 8.17 22.30 -20.61
CA LEU A 85 8.90 21.36 -21.44
C LEU A 85 9.22 20.05 -20.73
N THR A 86 9.35 20.05 -19.39
CA THR A 86 9.53 18.82 -18.59
C THR A 86 8.27 17.94 -18.65
N SER A 87 7.08 18.54 -18.54
CA SER A 87 5.80 17.83 -18.72
C SER A 87 5.64 17.26 -20.14
N VAL A 88 6.07 17.99 -21.17
CA VAL A 88 6.09 17.46 -22.55
C VAL A 88 7.03 16.27 -22.67
N LEU A 89 8.20 16.31 -22.02
CA LEU A 89 9.14 15.20 -22.02
C LEU A 89 8.56 13.96 -21.33
N GLN A 90 7.88 14.10 -20.19
CA GLN A 90 7.17 13.00 -19.52
C GLN A 90 6.16 12.33 -20.45
N LYS A 91 5.33 13.12 -21.14
CA LYS A 91 4.36 12.59 -22.12
C LYS A 91 5.04 11.81 -23.24
N ILE A 92 6.19 12.30 -23.73
CA ILE A 92 6.99 11.58 -24.73
C ILE A 92 7.52 10.26 -24.16
N VAL A 93 8.00 10.26 -22.92
CA VAL A 93 8.52 9.06 -22.24
C VAL A 93 7.43 7.99 -22.14
N CYS A 94 6.23 8.35 -21.69
CA CYS A 94 5.12 7.41 -21.61
C CYS A 94 4.63 6.93 -22.98
N THR A 95 4.47 7.85 -23.95
CA THR A 95 3.87 7.52 -25.26
C THR A 95 4.77 6.66 -26.14
N TYR A 96 6.08 6.79 -26.01
CA TYR A 96 7.06 6.15 -26.89
C TYR A 96 7.99 5.18 -26.14
N SER A 97 7.48 4.57 -25.06
CA SER A 97 8.17 3.61 -24.19
C SER A 97 8.95 2.52 -24.91
N ASP A 98 8.43 1.97 -26.02
CA ASP A 98 9.08 0.94 -26.84
C ASP A 98 10.34 1.43 -27.59
N GLN A 99 10.44 2.73 -27.85
CA GLN A 99 11.41 3.30 -28.80
C GLN A 99 12.52 4.11 -28.11
N LEU A 100 12.30 4.48 -26.85
CA LEU A 100 13.25 5.19 -26.01
C LEU A 100 14.33 4.35 -25.29
N PRO A 101 14.23 3.01 -25.13
CA PRO A 101 15.25 2.24 -24.40
C PRO A 101 16.69 2.44 -24.94
N PRO A 102 16.93 2.57 -26.27
CA PRO A 102 18.25 2.85 -26.80
C PRO A 102 18.85 4.20 -26.42
N ILE A 103 18.06 5.14 -25.88
CA ILE A 103 18.50 6.48 -25.46
C ILE A 103 18.15 6.81 -24.00
N ALA A 104 17.49 5.92 -23.27
CA ALA A 104 17.09 6.17 -21.88
C ALA A 104 18.26 6.60 -20.98
N LEU A 105 19.44 6.02 -21.20
CA LEU A 105 20.66 6.41 -20.49
C LEU A 105 21.05 7.87 -20.77
N ASP A 106 20.99 8.29 -22.04
CA ASP A 106 21.29 9.66 -22.45
C ASP A 106 20.27 10.64 -21.86
N ILE A 107 18.98 10.26 -21.84
CA ILE A 107 17.89 11.04 -21.23
C ILE A 107 18.18 11.26 -19.73
N CYS A 108 18.40 10.17 -18.99
CA CYS A 108 18.64 10.22 -17.55
C CYS A 108 19.90 11.05 -17.19
N GLN A 109 20.99 10.88 -17.95
CA GLN A 109 22.20 11.71 -17.77
C GLN A 109 21.93 13.19 -18.02
N HIS A 110 21.12 13.51 -19.02
CA HIS A 110 20.79 14.89 -19.34
C HIS A 110 19.92 15.52 -18.24
N LEU A 111 18.91 14.79 -17.76
CA LEU A 111 18.07 15.21 -16.63
C LEU A 111 18.94 15.46 -15.38
N ALA A 112 19.84 14.52 -15.05
CA ALA A 112 20.70 14.63 -13.87
C ALA A 112 21.65 15.83 -13.96
N THR A 113 22.23 16.05 -15.15
CA THR A 113 23.12 17.19 -15.40
C THR A 113 22.37 18.51 -15.29
N THR A 114 21.17 18.61 -15.88
CA THR A 114 20.35 19.81 -15.77
C THR A 114 19.92 20.06 -14.32
N PHE A 115 19.51 19.02 -13.60
CA PHE A 115 19.13 19.12 -12.19
C PHE A 115 20.27 19.70 -11.33
N SER A 116 21.48 19.15 -11.45
CA SER A 116 22.64 19.70 -10.74
C SER A 116 22.93 21.16 -11.11
N GLN A 117 22.74 21.55 -12.37
CA GLN A 117 22.93 22.95 -12.78
C GLN A 117 21.90 23.89 -12.17
N VAL A 118 20.65 23.45 -12.09
CA VAL A 118 19.57 24.21 -11.44
C VAL A 118 19.88 24.37 -9.94
N LEU A 119 20.32 23.29 -9.29
CA LEU A 119 20.64 23.26 -7.85
C LEU A 119 21.88 24.11 -7.47
N GLU A 120 22.89 24.14 -8.33
CA GLU A 120 24.13 24.90 -8.12
C GLU A 120 23.99 26.39 -8.47
N SER A 121 22.85 26.81 -9.02
CA SER A 121 22.65 28.21 -9.41
C SER A 121 22.34 29.09 -8.19
N ASP A 122 22.97 30.27 -8.11
CA ASP A 122 22.78 31.23 -7.00
C ASP A 122 21.37 31.88 -6.96
N ASP A 123 20.48 31.51 -7.88
CA ASP A 123 19.17 32.13 -8.10
C ASP A 123 18.07 31.20 -7.57
N THR A 124 17.63 31.45 -6.33
CA THR A 124 16.64 30.63 -5.61
C THR A 124 15.20 31.03 -5.93
N GLY A 125 14.88 31.22 -7.22
CA GLY A 125 13.53 31.56 -7.65
C GLY A 125 12.62 30.33 -7.68
N ASP A 126 11.34 30.50 -7.29
CA ASP A 126 10.34 29.43 -7.28
C ASP A 126 10.25 28.68 -8.63
N GLU A 127 10.40 29.37 -9.76
CA GLU A 127 10.39 28.77 -11.11
C GLU A 127 11.47 27.69 -11.30
N LYS A 128 12.62 27.83 -10.64
CA LYS A 128 13.71 26.86 -10.71
C LYS A 128 13.43 25.63 -9.86
N ALA A 129 12.84 25.81 -8.68
CA ALA A 129 12.42 24.70 -7.82
C ALA A 129 11.38 23.85 -8.55
N ILE A 130 10.38 24.47 -9.16
CA ILE A 130 9.35 23.77 -9.95
C ILE A 130 9.99 23.02 -11.14
N THR A 131 10.93 23.65 -11.84
CA THR A 131 11.67 22.98 -12.92
C THR A 131 12.47 21.78 -12.39
N ALA A 132 13.13 21.91 -11.24
CA ALA A 132 13.89 20.82 -10.62
C ALA A 132 13.00 19.64 -10.21
N MET A 133 11.83 19.91 -9.62
CA MET A 133 10.81 18.90 -9.31
C MET A 133 10.33 18.19 -10.59
N GLY A 134 10.04 18.95 -11.66
CA GLY A 134 9.69 18.39 -12.97
C GLY A 134 10.77 17.47 -13.55
N LEU A 135 12.06 17.78 -13.33
CA LEU A 135 13.16 16.92 -13.74
C LEU A 135 13.20 15.61 -12.93
N LEU A 136 13.00 15.66 -11.61
CA LEU A 136 12.96 14.46 -10.77
C LEU A 136 11.77 13.56 -11.11
N SER A 137 10.58 14.14 -11.25
CA SER A 137 9.37 13.40 -11.68
C SER A 137 9.53 12.80 -13.08
N THR A 138 10.28 13.46 -13.98
CA THR A 138 10.61 12.87 -15.29
C THR A 138 11.54 11.66 -15.15
N MET A 139 12.47 11.66 -14.18
CA MET A 139 13.31 10.49 -13.91
C MET A 139 12.49 9.31 -13.36
N GLU A 140 11.58 9.58 -12.43
CA GLU A 140 10.62 8.60 -11.88
C GLU A 140 9.79 7.97 -13.01
N THR A 141 9.17 8.80 -13.86
CA THR A 141 8.45 8.33 -15.05
C THR A 141 9.33 7.47 -15.96
N LEU A 142 10.60 7.86 -16.15
CA LEU A 142 11.54 7.08 -16.96
C LEU A 142 11.89 5.73 -16.31
N LEU A 143 12.01 5.65 -14.99
CA LEU A 143 12.23 4.38 -14.28
C LEU A 143 11.02 3.45 -14.45
N ALA A 144 9.81 3.95 -14.21
CA ALA A 144 8.57 3.20 -14.36
C ALA A 144 8.41 2.64 -15.78
N VAL A 145 8.61 3.48 -16.80
CA VAL A 145 8.46 3.05 -18.20
C VAL A 145 9.57 2.07 -18.65
N MET A 146 10.74 2.09 -18.00
CA MET A 146 11.85 1.16 -18.31
C MET A 146 11.80 -0.13 -17.49
N GLU A 147 10.74 -0.38 -16.74
CA GLU A 147 10.57 -1.54 -15.86
C GLU A 147 10.68 -2.89 -16.60
N GLU A 148 10.17 -2.96 -17.83
CA GLU A 148 10.26 -4.13 -18.71
C GLU A 148 11.64 -4.31 -19.37
N HIS A 149 12.59 -3.40 -19.10
CA HIS A 149 13.94 -3.41 -19.65
C HIS A 149 15.02 -3.48 -18.55
N PRO A 150 15.19 -4.63 -17.85
CA PRO A 150 16.06 -4.75 -16.67
C PRO A 150 17.51 -4.30 -16.89
N GLN A 151 18.07 -4.52 -18.09
CA GLN A 151 19.44 -4.09 -18.42
C GLN A 151 19.57 -2.57 -18.53
N VAL A 152 18.54 -1.90 -19.06
CA VAL A 152 18.49 -0.44 -19.18
C VAL A 152 18.27 0.14 -17.79
N LEU A 153 17.28 -0.37 -17.06
CA LEU A 153 16.96 0.06 -15.69
C LEU A 153 18.19 -0.01 -14.76
N ALA A 154 18.91 -1.13 -14.79
CA ALA A 154 20.16 -1.29 -14.03
C ALA A 154 21.25 -0.27 -14.41
N ALA A 155 21.26 0.23 -15.64
CA ALA A 155 22.17 1.29 -16.09
C ALA A 155 21.71 2.70 -15.69
N LEU A 156 20.41 2.90 -15.42
CA LEU A 156 19.85 4.16 -14.92
C LEU A 156 20.11 4.34 -13.42
N HIS A 157 20.03 3.26 -12.63
CA HIS A 157 20.17 3.31 -11.17
C HIS A 157 21.36 4.14 -10.67
N PRO A 158 22.61 4.01 -11.18
CA PRO A 158 23.73 4.79 -10.67
C PRO A 158 23.58 6.30 -10.89
N ILE A 159 22.88 6.72 -11.96
CA ILE A 159 22.65 8.13 -12.26
C ILE A 159 21.61 8.69 -11.29
N VAL A 160 20.50 7.96 -11.09
CA VAL A 160 19.45 8.37 -10.14
C VAL A 160 19.98 8.41 -8.71
N LEU A 161 20.78 7.41 -8.30
CA LEU A 161 21.45 7.40 -6.99
C LEU A 161 22.36 8.62 -6.79
N GLN A 162 23.03 9.09 -7.84
CA GLN A 162 23.85 10.30 -7.76
C GLN A 162 22.98 11.54 -7.51
N VAL A 163 21.83 11.64 -8.17
CA VAL A 163 20.88 12.75 -8.00
C VAL A 163 20.30 12.77 -6.59
N ILE A 164 19.80 11.62 -6.11
CA ILE A 164 19.31 11.48 -4.73
C ILE A 164 20.42 11.83 -3.74
N GLY A 165 21.62 11.29 -3.93
CA GLY A 165 22.76 11.59 -3.08
C GLY A 165 23.08 13.08 -3.02
N HIS A 166 22.96 13.79 -4.15
CA HIS A 166 23.16 15.24 -4.19
C HIS A 166 22.13 16.00 -3.35
N VAL A 167 20.85 15.65 -3.46
CA VAL A 167 19.77 16.25 -2.65
C VAL A 167 19.98 16.01 -1.16
N LEU A 168 20.15 14.74 -0.76
CA LEU A 168 20.23 14.36 0.65
C LEU A 168 21.52 14.85 1.32
N GLN A 169 22.66 14.79 0.63
CA GLN A 169 23.94 15.20 1.23
C GLN A 169 24.10 16.72 1.33
N GLN A 170 23.52 17.48 0.40
CA GLN A 170 23.49 18.95 0.47
C GLN A 170 22.39 19.48 1.39
N ASN A 171 21.50 18.60 1.88
CA ASN A 171 20.33 18.94 2.69
C ASN A 171 19.40 19.93 1.99
N VAL A 172 19.04 19.65 0.73
CA VAL A 172 18.08 20.47 0.00
C VAL A 172 16.67 19.96 0.27
N PHE A 173 16.11 20.44 1.38
CA PHE A 173 14.85 19.98 1.97
C PHE A 173 13.64 20.08 1.02
N GLU A 174 13.66 21.04 0.10
CA GLU A 174 12.58 21.29 -0.87
C GLU A 174 12.34 20.12 -1.84
N PHE A 175 13.29 19.18 -1.96
CA PHE A 175 13.20 18.05 -2.89
C PHE A 175 13.22 16.69 -2.18
N TYR A 176 12.94 16.66 -0.87
CA TYR A 176 12.99 15.41 -0.10
C TYR A 176 11.89 14.45 -0.50
N GLU A 177 10.68 14.93 -0.73
CA GLU A 177 9.54 14.11 -1.17
C GLU A 177 9.88 13.37 -2.47
N GLU A 178 10.31 14.09 -3.51
CA GLU A 178 10.67 13.49 -4.80
C GLU A 178 11.92 12.61 -4.69
N ALA A 179 12.90 13.00 -3.86
CA ALA A 179 14.07 12.18 -3.63
C ALA A 179 13.71 10.85 -2.97
N PHE A 180 12.82 10.83 -1.97
CA PHE A 180 12.36 9.61 -1.32
C PHE A 180 11.43 8.78 -2.21
N GLY A 181 10.62 9.42 -3.06
CA GLY A 181 9.88 8.74 -4.14
C GLY A 181 10.82 7.94 -5.05
N LEU A 182 11.89 8.57 -5.54
CA LEU A 182 12.92 7.88 -6.33
C LEU A 182 13.64 6.77 -5.53
N VAL A 183 13.87 6.93 -4.22
CA VAL A 183 14.42 5.84 -3.39
C VAL A 183 13.44 4.67 -3.35
N CYS A 184 12.15 4.93 -3.18
CA CYS A 184 11.10 3.92 -3.20
C CYS A 184 11.14 3.12 -4.51
N ASP A 185 11.13 3.80 -5.66
CA ASP A 185 11.20 3.17 -6.98
C ASP A 185 12.42 2.27 -7.13
N LEU A 186 13.59 2.79 -6.76
CA LEU A 186 14.86 2.07 -6.86
C LEU A 186 14.91 0.81 -5.98
N THR A 187 14.16 0.80 -4.88
CA THR A 187 14.18 -0.28 -3.89
C THR A 187 13.02 -1.27 -4.02
N SER A 188 12.02 -0.98 -4.87
CA SER A 188 10.78 -1.74 -5.03
C SER A 188 10.95 -3.22 -5.43
N LYS A 189 11.98 -3.56 -6.21
CA LYS A 189 12.18 -4.93 -6.76
C LYS A 189 13.39 -5.67 -6.22
N SER A 190 14.49 -4.94 -6.02
CA SER A 190 15.76 -5.51 -5.57
C SER A 190 16.64 -4.42 -5.01
N ILE A 191 17.40 -4.72 -3.97
CA ILE A 191 18.23 -3.72 -3.28
C ILE A 191 19.70 -3.99 -3.55
N SER A 192 20.34 -3.10 -4.31
CA SER A 192 21.77 -3.18 -4.61
C SER A 192 22.65 -2.77 -3.42
N PRO A 193 23.96 -3.14 -3.41
CA PRO A 193 24.88 -2.70 -2.36
C PRO A 193 25.01 -1.18 -2.21
N ASP A 194 24.84 -0.42 -3.29
CA ASP A 194 24.89 1.05 -3.23
C ASP A 194 23.58 1.64 -2.68
N MET A 195 22.44 0.99 -2.91
CA MET A 195 21.18 1.35 -2.25
C MET A 195 21.24 1.06 -0.74
N TRP A 196 21.90 -0.02 -0.30
CA TRP A 196 22.12 -0.24 1.13
C TRP A 196 22.95 0.88 1.80
N LYS A 197 23.93 1.46 1.10
CA LYS A 197 24.64 2.65 1.60
C LYS A 197 23.73 3.87 1.66
N LEU A 198 22.73 3.95 0.78
CA LEU A 198 21.76 5.03 0.80
C LEU A 198 20.93 4.98 2.09
N LEU A 199 20.55 3.80 2.58
CA LEU A 199 19.92 3.67 3.90
C LEU A 199 20.77 4.29 5.03
N GLU A 200 22.10 4.14 4.99
CA GLU A 200 23.01 4.77 5.95
C GLU A 200 22.92 6.31 5.87
N ILE A 201 22.88 6.87 4.65
CA ILE A 201 22.73 8.30 4.41
C ILE A 201 21.37 8.81 4.92
N ILE A 202 20.29 8.07 4.65
CA ILE A 202 18.93 8.39 5.12
C ILE A 202 18.92 8.44 6.65
N TYR A 203 19.53 7.46 7.31
CA TYR A 203 19.63 7.44 8.77
C TYR A 203 20.44 8.62 9.33
N GLU A 204 21.59 8.96 8.73
CA GLU A 204 22.39 10.13 9.13
C GLU A 204 21.63 11.45 8.95
N LEU A 205 20.85 11.57 7.86
CA LEU A 205 19.99 12.72 7.59
C LEU A 205 18.87 12.83 8.62
N PHE A 206 18.19 11.71 8.91
CA PHE A 206 17.17 11.63 9.94
C PHE A 206 17.70 12.11 11.30
N GLN A 207 18.88 11.62 11.71
CA GLN A 207 19.50 11.99 12.99
C GLN A 207 19.82 13.48 13.12
N LYS A 208 20.03 14.20 12.01
CA LYS A 208 20.34 15.63 12.05
C LYS A 208 19.07 16.45 12.26
N ASN A 209 18.13 16.38 11.30
CA ASN A 209 16.88 17.15 11.30
C ASN A 209 15.76 16.47 10.47
N GLY A 210 15.88 15.20 10.10
CA GLY A 210 14.95 14.57 9.14
C GLY A 210 13.64 14.03 9.73
N ALA A 211 13.36 14.27 11.01
CA ALA A 211 12.18 13.68 11.68
C ALA A 211 10.84 14.19 11.14
N GLU A 212 10.81 15.41 10.58
CA GLU A 212 9.60 15.99 9.97
C GLU A 212 9.24 15.36 8.63
N TYR A 213 10.22 14.73 7.95
CA TYR A 213 10.06 14.05 6.67
C TYR A 213 9.91 12.53 6.82
N PHE A 214 9.54 12.07 8.02
CA PHE A 214 9.47 10.62 8.29
C PHE A 214 8.40 9.94 7.44
N VAL A 215 7.29 10.62 7.15
CA VAL A 215 6.22 10.12 6.28
C VAL A 215 6.76 9.92 4.86
N ASP A 216 7.50 10.87 4.31
CA ASP A 216 8.13 10.76 2.99
C ASP A 216 9.15 9.62 2.92
N MET A 217 9.87 9.36 4.02
CA MET A 217 10.82 8.24 4.11
C MET A 217 10.11 6.87 4.16
N MET A 218 8.89 6.82 4.68
CA MET A 218 8.22 5.57 5.06
C MET A 218 8.14 4.53 3.93
N PRO A 219 7.75 4.88 2.67
CA PRO A 219 7.72 3.92 1.56
C PRO A 219 9.07 3.28 1.28
N ALA A 220 10.14 4.09 1.25
CA ALA A 220 11.49 3.57 1.06
C ALA A 220 11.94 2.67 2.23
N LEU A 221 11.66 3.07 3.47
CA LEU A 221 12.01 2.28 4.66
C LEU A 221 11.30 0.93 4.67
N HIS A 222 10.03 0.90 4.25
CA HIS A 222 9.25 -0.33 4.07
C HIS A 222 9.93 -1.27 3.07
N ASN A 223 10.31 -0.78 1.88
CA ASN A 223 10.99 -1.58 0.86
C ASN A 223 12.29 -2.21 1.38
N TYR A 224 13.10 -1.45 2.16
CA TYR A 224 14.33 -2.00 2.77
C TYR A 224 14.06 -3.20 3.69
N ILE A 225 12.87 -3.32 4.27
CA ILE A 225 12.49 -4.42 5.16
C ILE A 225 11.90 -5.59 4.35
N THR A 226 11.03 -5.30 3.39
CA THR A 226 10.17 -6.30 2.73
C THR A 226 10.79 -6.92 1.48
N VAL A 227 11.58 -6.18 0.72
CA VAL A 227 12.10 -6.64 -0.60
C VAL A 227 13.28 -7.59 -0.48
N ASP A 228 14.22 -7.32 0.44
CA ASP A 228 15.37 -8.22 0.73
C ASP A 228 15.57 -8.39 2.24
N THR A 229 14.57 -8.99 2.89
CA THR A 229 14.61 -9.30 4.33
C THR A 229 15.86 -10.07 4.75
N PRO A 230 16.38 -11.07 3.99
CA PRO A 230 17.63 -11.72 4.33
C PRO A 230 18.83 -10.76 4.41
N ALA A 231 18.98 -9.84 3.46
CA ALA A 231 20.04 -8.82 3.51
C ALA A 231 19.81 -7.81 4.65
N PHE A 232 18.55 -7.40 4.87
CA PHE A 232 18.18 -6.55 6.01
C PHE A 232 18.63 -7.15 7.34
N LEU A 233 18.33 -8.43 7.59
CA LEU A 233 18.66 -9.16 8.81
C LEU A 233 20.14 -9.55 8.92
N SER A 234 20.90 -9.53 7.82
CA SER A 234 22.33 -9.84 7.82
C SER A 234 23.17 -8.83 8.61
N ASN A 235 22.65 -7.62 8.82
CA ASN A 235 23.28 -6.55 9.57
C ASN A 235 22.31 -5.97 10.61
N GLN A 236 22.53 -6.30 11.89
CA GLN A 236 21.68 -5.82 12.99
C GLN A 236 21.58 -4.30 13.07
N ASN A 237 22.56 -3.56 12.53
CA ASN A 237 22.50 -2.10 12.50
C ASN A 237 21.32 -1.59 11.67
N HIS A 238 20.81 -2.35 10.70
CA HIS A 238 19.63 -1.96 9.94
C HIS A 238 18.39 -1.92 10.85
N VAL A 239 18.15 -2.97 11.63
CA VAL A 239 17.05 -3.03 12.61
C VAL A 239 17.20 -1.92 13.66
N ILE A 240 18.43 -1.70 14.15
CA ILE A 240 18.73 -0.64 15.13
C ILE A 240 18.45 0.75 14.55
N ALA A 241 18.83 1.00 13.29
CA ALA A 241 18.57 2.27 12.61
C ALA A 241 17.06 2.54 12.50
N MET A 242 16.28 1.57 11.99
CA MET A 242 14.83 1.68 11.89
C MET A 242 14.18 1.93 13.25
N TYR A 243 14.55 1.16 14.27
CA TYR A 243 14.05 1.34 15.63
C TYR A 243 14.37 2.73 16.17
N ASN A 244 15.60 3.22 15.98
CA ASN A 244 16.00 4.54 16.48
C ASN A 244 15.21 5.67 15.81
N MET A 245 14.89 5.54 14.52
CA MET A 245 14.02 6.51 13.82
C MET A 245 12.61 6.48 14.42
N CYS A 246 11.99 5.30 14.52
CA CYS A 246 10.65 5.13 15.11
C CYS A 246 10.59 5.65 16.55
N LYS A 247 11.62 5.35 17.35
CA LYS A 247 11.75 5.83 18.73
C LYS A 247 11.82 7.34 18.80
N SER A 248 12.59 7.98 17.93
CA SER A 248 12.69 9.43 17.88
C SER A 248 11.32 10.05 17.61
N VAL A 249 10.59 9.53 16.63
CA VAL A 249 9.24 10.00 16.28
C VAL A 249 8.28 9.81 17.47
N LEU A 250 8.11 8.58 17.95
CA LEU A 250 7.14 8.20 19.01
C LEU A 250 7.42 8.80 20.40
N THR A 251 8.63 9.30 20.65
CA THR A 251 8.98 9.94 21.94
C THR A 251 9.03 11.46 21.85
N SER A 252 8.95 12.03 20.66
CA SER A 252 8.96 13.47 20.43
C SER A 252 7.53 14.06 20.45
N ASN A 253 7.41 15.31 20.01
CA ASN A 253 6.13 15.97 19.72
C ASN A 253 5.92 16.01 18.19
N ALA A 254 6.10 14.88 17.51
CA ALA A 254 5.82 14.74 16.10
C ALA A 254 4.32 14.84 15.81
N THR A 255 3.96 14.93 14.53
CA THR A 255 2.55 14.83 14.09
C THR A 255 2.03 13.42 14.37
N GLU A 256 0.72 13.27 14.61
CA GLU A 256 0.15 11.94 14.85
C GLU A 256 0.30 11.03 13.61
N GLU A 257 0.27 11.59 12.40
CA GLU A 257 0.56 10.88 11.15
C GLU A 257 1.96 10.24 11.13
N SER A 258 2.99 11.00 11.56
CA SER A 258 4.34 10.47 11.70
C SER A 258 4.41 9.37 12.77
N GLU A 259 3.70 9.56 13.89
CA GLU A 259 3.62 8.56 14.96
C GLU A 259 2.90 7.28 14.49
N CYS A 260 1.83 7.39 13.70
CA CYS A 260 1.14 6.26 13.07
C CYS A 260 2.09 5.51 12.13
N SER A 261 2.78 6.23 11.24
CA SER A 261 3.78 5.66 10.33
C SER A 261 4.90 4.93 11.08
N ALA A 262 5.38 5.51 12.20
CA ALA A 262 6.44 4.90 13.01
C ALA A 262 5.95 3.62 13.71
N ALA A 263 4.72 3.62 14.24
CA ALA A 263 4.11 2.43 14.82
C ALA A 263 3.90 1.34 13.75
N LYS A 264 3.39 1.71 12.56
CA LYS A 264 3.23 0.80 11.43
C LYS A 264 4.57 0.21 10.98
N LEU A 265 5.64 0.99 10.93
CA LEU A 265 6.97 0.47 10.59
C LEU A 265 7.47 -0.58 11.60
N LEU A 266 7.26 -0.35 12.90
CA LEU A 266 7.59 -1.34 13.93
C LEU A 266 6.79 -2.65 13.75
N GLU A 267 5.49 -2.54 13.44
CA GLU A 267 4.62 -3.68 13.14
C GLU A 267 5.12 -4.46 11.92
N VAL A 268 5.42 -3.77 10.81
CA VAL A 268 6.00 -4.36 9.59
C VAL A 268 7.26 -5.13 9.91
N ILE A 269 8.20 -4.56 10.68
CA ILE A 269 9.43 -5.26 11.09
C ILE A 269 9.12 -6.52 11.89
N ILE A 270 8.18 -6.46 12.84
CA ILE A 270 7.78 -7.62 13.66
C ILE A 270 7.22 -8.74 12.77
N LEU A 271 6.31 -8.41 11.86
CA LEU A 271 5.63 -9.39 11.02
C LEU A 271 6.56 -9.96 9.94
N GLN A 272 7.34 -9.10 9.27
CA GLN A 272 8.28 -9.50 8.22
C GLN A 272 9.42 -10.35 8.76
N CYS A 273 9.98 -9.97 9.91
CA CYS A 273 11.18 -10.61 10.47
C CYS A 273 10.84 -11.72 11.48
N LYS A 274 9.63 -12.30 11.41
CA LYS A 274 9.13 -13.26 12.39
C LYS A 274 10.13 -14.40 12.67
N GLY A 275 10.49 -14.58 13.95
CA GLY A 275 11.42 -15.60 14.43
C GLY A 275 12.91 -15.25 14.37
N HIS A 276 13.28 -14.04 13.97
CA HIS A 276 14.69 -13.65 13.75
C HIS A 276 15.14 -12.43 14.56
N ILE A 277 14.25 -11.77 15.32
CA ILE A 277 14.51 -10.49 16.00
C ILE A 277 14.12 -10.50 17.48
N ASP A 278 14.15 -11.67 18.13
CA ASP A 278 13.73 -11.86 19.53
C ASP A 278 14.34 -10.81 20.50
N ASP A 279 15.61 -10.45 20.28
CA ASP A 279 16.33 -9.47 21.11
C ASP A 279 15.79 -8.03 20.98
N PHE A 280 15.08 -7.70 19.90
CA PHE A 280 14.53 -6.37 19.63
C PHE A 280 13.08 -6.20 20.09
N ILE A 281 12.31 -7.29 20.15
CA ILE A 281 10.89 -7.28 20.54
C ILE A 281 10.63 -6.55 21.86
N PRO A 282 11.43 -6.73 22.95
CA PRO A 282 11.20 -6.01 24.20
C PRO A 282 11.18 -4.49 24.03
N SER A 283 12.11 -3.95 23.24
CA SER A 283 12.23 -2.51 23.01
C SER A 283 11.11 -1.94 22.13
N PHE A 284 10.58 -2.75 21.20
CA PHE A 284 9.48 -2.34 20.32
C PHE A 284 8.17 -2.28 21.12
N VAL A 285 7.89 -3.33 21.89
CA VAL A 285 6.71 -3.43 22.76
C VAL A 285 6.75 -2.34 23.83
N GLU A 286 7.90 -2.11 24.47
CA GLU A 286 8.04 -1.05 25.47
C GLU A 286 7.75 0.33 24.89
N LEU A 287 8.29 0.63 23.70
CA LEU A 287 8.07 1.91 23.04
C LEU A 287 6.59 2.16 22.73
N ALA A 288 5.90 1.18 22.14
CA ALA A 288 4.47 1.29 21.83
C ALA A 288 3.61 1.46 23.08
N LEU A 289 3.86 0.66 24.12
CA LEU A 289 3.13 0.77 25.39
C LEU A 289 3.40 2.09 26.11
N MET A 290 4.65 2.58 26.11
CA MET A 290 4.97 3.89 26.65
C MET A 290 4.23 5.01 25.91
N ARG A 291 4.11 4.92 24.58
CA ARG A 291 3.35 5.90 23.80
C ARG A 291 1.88 5.93 24.20
N LEU A 292 1.28 4.78 24.47
CA LEU A 292 -0.11 4.65 24.95
C LEU A 292 -0.34 5.21 26.37
N THR A 293 0.72 5.47 27.15
CA THR A 293 0.59 6.13 28.47
C THR A 293 0.52 7.67 28.38
N ARG A 294 0.83 8.23 27.21
CA ARG A 294 0.69 9.67 26.92
C ARG A 294 -0.69 9.93 26.33
N GLU A 295 -1.07 11.20 26.26
CA GLU A 295 -2.28 11.62 25.54
C GLU A 295 -2.22 11.15 24.07
N VAL A 296 -3.30 10.56 23.58
CA VAL A 296 -3.48 10.12 22.20
C VAL A 296 -4.78 10.75 21.72
N LYS A 297 -4.74 11.55 20.66
CA LYS A 297 -5.90 12.32 20.19
C LYS A 297 -6.76 11.48 19.24
N THR A 298 -6.15 10.82 18.28
CA THR A 298 -6.85 9.97 17.30
C THR A 298 -7.04 8.53 17.77
N SER A 299 -8.09 7.88 17.28
CA SER A 299 -8.27 6.43 17.40
C SER A 299 -7.22 5.67 16.60
N GLU A 300 -6.85 6.16 15.41
CA GLU A 300 -5.87 5.54 14.53
C GLU A 300 -4.51 5.33 15.20
N LEU A 301 -3.91 6.37 15.81
CA LEU A 301 -2.63 6.23 16.50
C LEU A 301 -2.70 5.24 17.66
N ARG A 302 -3.84 5.21 18.37
CA ARG A 302 -4.08 4.25 19.45
C ARG A 302 -4.13 2.83 18.90
N THR A 303 -4.87 2.60 17.83
CA THR A 303 -4.97 1.31 17.13
C THR A 303 -3.59 0.85 16.63
N MET A 304 -2.81 1.71 15.98
CA MET A 304 -1.47 1.39 15.49
C MET A 304 -0.52 0.98 16.62
N CYS A 305 -0.54 1.68 17.76
CA CYS A 305 0.25 1.28 18.92
C CYS A 305 -0.20 -0.06 19.51
N LEU A 306 -1.51 -0.35 19.50
CA LEU A 306 -2.03 -1.66 19.89
C LEU A 306 -1.56 -2.75 18.92
N GLN A 307 -1.56 -2.48 17.61
CA GLN A 307 -1.12 -3.42 16.57
C GLN A 307 0.33 -3.85 16.73
N VAL A 308 1.24 -2.96 17.14
CA VAL A 308 2.63 -3.36 17.47
C VAL A 308 2.66 -4.46 18.52
N VAL A 309 1.83 -4.37 19.56
CA VAL A 309 1.74 -5.36 20.63
C VAL A 309 1.02 -6.63 20.15
N ILE A 310 -0.02 -6.50 19.32
CA ILE A 310 -0.75 -7.64 18.72
C ILE A 310 0.15 -8.42 17.75
N ALA A 311 0.94 -7.74 16.94
CA ALA A 311 1.96 -8.34 16.08
C ALA A 311 2.99 -9.10 16.92
N ALA A 312 3.39 -8.57 18.09
CA ALA A 312 4.25 -9.28 19.02
C ALA A 312 3.58 -10.53 19.65
N ILE A 313 2.25 -10.52 19.88
CA ILE A 313 1.48 -11.71 20.29
C ILE A 313 1.61 -12.77 19.20
N TYR A 314 1.37 -12.40 17.94
CA TYR A 314 1.44 -13.32 16.83
C TYR A 314 2.87 -13.80 16.54
N TYR A 315 3.87 -12.94 16.74
CA TYR A 315 5.29 -13.23 16.57
C TYR A 315 5.74 -14.38 17.49
N ASN A 316 5.59 -14.17 18.80
CA ASN A 316 5.92 -15.16 19.83
C ASN A 316 5.16 -14.81 21.12
N PRO A 317 4.00 -15.45 21.38
CA PRO A 317 3.16 -15.07 22.51
C PRO A 317 3.81 -15.38 23.85
N SER A 318 4.70 -16.39 23.89
CA SER A 318 5.44 -16.72 25.11
C SER A 318 6.44 -15.63 25.47
N LEU A 319 7.20 -15.15 24.49
CA LEU A 319 8.15 -14.04 24.68
C LEU A 319 7.43 -12.76 25.09
N LEU A 320 6.33 -12.40 24.41
CA LEU A 320 5.58 -11.20 24.74
C LEU A 320 5.07 -11.21 26.18
N LEU A 321 4.46 -12.31 26.63
CA LEU A 321 3.95 -12.39 28.00
C LEU A 321 5.08 -12.24 29.03
N ASP A 322 6.25 -12.81 28.77
CA ASP A 322 7.43 -12.66 29.63
C ASP A 322 7.97 -11.21 29.65
N ILE A 323 7.82 -10.48 28.54
CA ILE A 323 8.14 -9.04 28.44
C ILE A 323 7.14 -8.23 29.27
N LEU A 324 5.84 -8.44 29.06
CA LEU A 324 4.77 -7.71 29.74
C LEU A 324 4.80 -7.90 31.27
N GLU A 325 5.24 -9.07 31.75
CA GLU A 325 5.42 -9.31 33.19
C GLU A 325 6.57 -8.49 33.80
N LYS A 326 7.62 -8.20 33.02
CA LYS A 326 8.85 -7.56 33.48
C LYS A 326 8.91 -6.07 33.23
N ILE A 327 8.08 -5.55 32.33
CA ILE A 327 8.16 -4.16 31.90
C ILE A 327 7.72 -3.20 33.02
N PRO A 328 8.54 -2.19 33.38
CA PRO A 328 8.27 -1.34 34.53
C PRO A 328 7.34 -0.16 34.19
N ILE A 329 6.24 -0.42 33.46
CA ILE A 329 5.24 0.62 33.13
C ILE A 329 4.19 0.67 34.25
N PRO A 330 4.07 1.79 34.97
CA PRO A 330 3.08 1.91 36.04
C PRO A 330 1.68 2.04 35.44
N VAL A 331 0.78 1.13 35.81
CA VAL A 331 -0.64 1.25 35.51
C VAL A 331 -1.44 1.28 36.82
N PRO A 332 -2.38 2.23 37.00
CA PRO A 332 -3.23 2.25 38.18
C PRO A 332 -4.03 0.96 38.32
N ASP A 333 -3.98 0.36 39.52
CA ASP A 333 -4.85 -0.73 39.98
C ASP A 333 -4.93 -2.00 39.10
N SER A 334 -4.00 -2.20 38.17
CA SER A 334 -3.98 -3.37 37.27
C SER A 334 -2.58 -3.65 36.72
N SER A 335 -2.40 -4.83 36.09
CA SER A 335 -1.16 -5.11 35.34
C SER A 335 -1.22 -4.50 33.94
N ILE A 336 -0.05 -4.20 33.36
CA ILE A 336 0.04 -3.70 31.98
C ILE A 336 -0.62 -4.65 30.98
N THR A 337 -0.50 -5.97 31.18
CA THR A 337 -1.19 -6.98 30.37
C THR A 337 -2.71 -6.83 30.45
N ALA A 338 -3.25 -6.61 31.65
CA ALA A 338 -4.68 -6.43 31.85
C ALA A 338 -5.19 -5.14 31.22
N HIS A 339 -4.42 -4.06 31.36
CA HIS A 339 -4.72 -2.77 30.75
C HIS A 339 -4.73 -2.84 29.23
N PHE A 340 -3.67 -3.40 28.63
CA PHE A 340 -3.59 -3.61 27.19
C PHE A 340 -4.77 -4.42 26.64
N ILE A 341 -5.10 -5.56 27.24
CA ILE A 341 -6.20 -6.42 26.76
C ILE A 341 -7.56 -5.71 26.90
N ARG A 342 -7.77 -4.93 27.97
CA ARG A 342 -9.00 -4.14 28.13
C ARG A 342 -9.10 -3.04 27.08
N GLN A 343 -8.01 -2.34 26.81
CA GLN A 343 -7.95 -1.28 25.80
C GLN A 343 -8.21 -1.86 24.41
N TRP A 344 -7.54 -2.96 24.07
CA TRP A 344 -7.73 -3.64 22.79
C TRP A 344 -9.17 -4.09 22.56
N LEU A 345 -9.82 -4.70 23.56
CA LEU A 345 -11.24 -5.08 23.46
C LEU A 345 -12.21 -3.90 23.58
N HIS A 346 -11.73 -2.72 23.97
CA HIS A 346 -12.53 -1.48 23.99
C HIS A 346 -12.53 -0.82 22.62
N ASP A 347 -11.37 -0.71 21.98
CA ASP A 347 -11.17 -0.03 20.69
C ASP A 347 -11.30 -0.97 19.48
N TYR A 348 -12.03 -2.07 19.62
CA TYR A 348 -12.11 -3.11 18.60
C TYR A 348 -12.81 -2.67 17.31
N ASP A 349 -13.62 -1.63 17.37
CA ASP A 349 -14.31 -0.96 16.27
C ASP A 349 -13.42 0.06 15.55
N CYS A 350 -12.27 0.41 16.12
CA CYS A 350 -11.27 1.30 15.52
C CYS A 350 -10.25 0.54 14.66
N PHE A 351 -10.40 -0.78 14.48
CA PHE A 351 -9.58 -1.58 13.55
C PHE A 351 -10.24 -1.51 12.17
N LEU A 352 -9.66 -0.66 11.33
CA LEU A 352 -10.18 -0.33 10.02
C LEU A 352 -9.42 -1.15 8.98
N GLY A 353 -10.03 -1.39 7.82
CA GLY A 353 -9.34 -2.08 6.75
C GLY A 353 -9.30 -3.61 6.81
N ILE A 354 -8.66 -4.25 5.83
CA ILE A 354 -8.49 -5.72 5.80
C ILE A 354 -7.36 -6.12 6.72
N HIS A 355 -6.21 -5.46 6.61
CA HIS A 355 -5.01 -5.81 7.35
C HIS A 355 -5.21 -5.78 8.88
N ASP A 356 -5.67 -4.64 9.43
CA ASP A 356 -5.75 -4.43 10.87
C ASP A 356 -6.76 -5.41 11.49
N ARG A 357 -7.89 -5.61 10.82
CA ARG A 357 -8.92 -6.57 11.23
C ARG A 357 -8.39 -8.00 11.21
N LYS A 358 -7.65 -8.39 10.18
CA LYS A 358 -7.01 -9.69 10.07
C LYS A 358 -6.02 -9.92 11.21
N LEU A 359 -5.14 -8.95 11.46
CA LEU A 359 -4.19 -9.01 12.57
C LEU A 359 -4.90 -9.10 13.93
N CYS A 360 -5.98 -8.34 14.12
CA CYS A 360 -6.80 -8.38 15.33
C CYS A 360 -7.40 -9.78 15.57
N ILE A 361 -8.03 -10.40 14.56
CA ILE A 361 -8.55 -11.77 14.65
C ILE A 361 -7.45 -12.78 14.94
N ILE A 362 -6.32 -12.70 14.23
CA ILE A 362 -5.19 -13.61 14.41
C ILE A 362 -4.62 -13.49 15.83
N GLY A 363 -4.48 -12.27 16.35
CA GLY A 363 -4.05 -12.00 17.71
C GLY A 363 -4.99 -12.60 18.75
N LEU A 364 -6.30 -12.38 18.62
CA LEU A 364 -7.31 -12.93 19.52
C LEU A 364 -7.31 -14.47 19.47
N CYS A 365 -7.26 -15.06 18.29
CA CYS A 365 -7.14 -16.52 18.11
C CYS A 365 -5.89 -17.07 18.81
N THR A 366 -4.77 -16.36 18.71
CA THR A 366 -3.51 -16.71 19.37
C THR A 366 -3.68 -16.67 20.89
N LEU A 367 -4.27 -15.61 21.45
CA LEU A 367 -4.56 -15.51 22.89
C LEU A 367 -5.46 -16.64 23.41
N LEU A 368 -6.52 -16.97 22.65
CA LEU A 368 -7.45 -18.02 23.03
C LEU A 368 -6.82 -19.41 23.06
N SER A 369 -5.72 -19.60 22.33
CA SER A 369 -5.02 -20.88 22.18
C SER A 369 -3.88 -21.09 23.17
N LEU A 370 -3.64 -20.16 24.12
CA LEU A 370 -2.50 -20.21 25.05
C LEU A 370 -2.63 -21.25 26.18
N GLY A 371 -3.77 -21.91 26.33
CA GLY A 371 -4.00 -22.89 27.39
C GLY A 371 -3.76 -22.30 28.78
N GLU A 372 -2.90 -22.93 29.59
CA GLU A 372 -2.59 -22.47 30.96
C GLU A 372 -1.86 -21.12 31.02
N ARG A 373 -1.22 -20.70 29.93
CA ARG A 373 -0.50 -19.41 29.85
C ARG A 373 -1.40 -18.22 29.56
N LYS A 374 -2.71 -18.43 29.38
CA LYS A 374 -3.67 -17.36 29.08
C LYS A 374 -3.68 -16.28 30.19
N PRO A 375 -3.64 -14.98 29.84
CA PRO A 375 -3.77 -13.90 30.82
C PRO A 375 -5.07 -14.01 31.65
N THR A 376 -4.97 -13.83 32.97
CA THR A 376 -6.11 -13.98 33.89
C THR A 376 -7.26 -13.02 33.59
N VAL A 377 -6.94 -11.82 33.10
CA VAL A 377 -7.92 -10.79 32.70
C VAL A 377 -8.94 -11.31 31.67
N LEU A 378 -8.58 -12.28 30.84
CA LEU A 378 -9.51 -12.86 29.85
C LEU A 378 -10.69 -13.56 30.53
N SER A 379 -10.48 -14.10 31.74
CA SER A 379 -11.55 -14.74 32.52
C SER A 379 -12.57 -13.74 33.07
N GLU A 380 -12.23 -12.45 33.08
CA GLU A 380 -13.12 -11.36 33.49
C GLU A 380 -13.92 -10.78 32.33
N LEU A 381 -13.51 -11.05 31.08
CA LEU A 381 -14.10 -10.51 29.85
C LEU A 381 -14.64 -11.58 28.88
N PRO A 382 -15.07 -12.79 29.30
CA PRO A 382 -15.43 -13.86 28.37
C PRO A 382 -16.61 -13.48 27.47
N ASP A 383 -17.52 -12.65 27.99
CA ASP A 383 -18.74 -12.23 27.31
C ASP A 383 -18.50 -11.13 26.26
N LYS A 384 -17.27 -10.59 26.16
CA LYS A 384 -16.90 -9.57 25.16
C LYS A 384 -16.14 -10.14 23.97
N ILE A 385 -15.32 -11.17 24.18
CA ILE A 385 -14.35 -11.66 23.18
C ILE A 385 -15.04 -12.11 21.88
N ILE A 386 -15.98 -13.06 21.96
CA ILE A 386 -16.63 -13.58 20.76
C ILE A 386 -17.48 -12.50 20.06
N PRO A 387 -18.32 -11.70 20.75
CA PRO A 387 -19.02 -10.59 20.11
C PRO A 387 -18.09 -9.61 19.38
N THR A 388 -16.96 -9.24 19.99
CA THR A 388 -15.92 -8.41 19.34
C THR A 388 -15.42 -9.06 18.05
N MET A 389 -15.02 -10.34 18.09
CA MET A 389 -14.55 -11.06 16.89
C MET A 389 -15.62 -11.13 15.79
N LEU A 390 -16.89 -11.31 16.16
CA LEU A 390 -18.00 -11.35 15.20
C LEU A 390 -18.22 -10.01 14.50
N MET A 391 -18.07 -8.88 15.21
CA MET A 391 -18.14 -7.56 14.56
C MET A 391 -16.97 -7.34 13.60
N ILE A 392 -15.76 -7.74 13.99
CA ILE A 392 -14.58 -7.62 13.13
C ILE A 392 -14.74 -8.51 11.87
N PHE A 393 -15.27 -9.73 12.00
CA PHE A 393 -15.56 -10.59 10.84
C PHE A 393 -16.62 -10.02 9.89
N ASP A 394 -17.59 -9.29 10.43
CA ASP A 394 -18.60 -8.59 9.63
C ASP A 394 -17.96 -7.44 8.83
N GLY A 395 -17.05 -6.68 9.46
CA GLY A 395 -16.20 -5.69 8.79
C GLY A 395 -15.32 -6.30 7.70
N LEU A 396 -14.60 -7.39 8.00
CA LEU A 396 -13.78 -8.12 7.02
C LEU A 396 -14.60 -8.60 5.83
N LYS A 397 -15.81 -9.12 6.07
CA LYS A 397 -16.67 -9.59 4.99
C LYS A 397 -17.05 -8.45 4.03
N ARG A 398 -17.31 -7.25 4.53
CA ARG A 398 -17.57 -6.06 3.70
C ARG A 398 -16.32 -5.63 2.95
N ALA A 399 -15.20 -5.51 3.65
CA ALA A 399 -13.94 -5.05 3.05
C ALA A 399 -13.45 -6.00 1.93
N TYR A 400 -13.53 -7.32 2.14
CA TYR A 400 -13.22 -8.30 1.09
C TYR A 400 -14.18 -8.22 -0.12
N ALA A 401 -15.45 -7.88 0.10
CA ALA A 401 -16.40 -7.71 -0.99
C ALA A 401 -16.11 -6.43 -1.79
N ALA A 402 -15.72 -5.34 -1.11
CA ALA A 402 -15.31 -4.09 -1.75
C ALA A 402 -14.05 -4.30 -2.62
N ARG A 403 -12.98 -4.87 -2.07
CA ARG A 403 -11.74 -5.18 -2.81
C ARG A 403 -11.97 -6.09 -4.02
N ALA A 404 -12.91 -7.04 -3.91
CA ALA A 404 -13.26 -7.91 -5.03
C ALA A 404 -14.04 -7.17 -6.13
N SER A 405 -14.86 -6.18 -5.78
CA SER A 405 -15.59 -5.34 -6.73
C SER A 405 -14.64 -4.40 -7.48
N GLU A 406 -13.69 -3.78 -6.77
CA GLU A 406 -12.67 -2.90 -7.37
C GLU A 406 -11.81 -3.67 -8.39
N GLY A 407 -11.35 -4.88 -8.03
CA GLY A 407 -10.58 -5.71 -8.96
C GLY A 407 -11.38 -6.18 -10.19
N GLU A 408 -12.70 -6.34 -10.07
CA GLU A 408 -13.57 -6.64 -11.23
C GLU A 408 -13.80 -5.40 -12.11
N GLU A 409 -13.84 -4.20 -11.53
CA GLU A 409 -13.95 -2.94 -12.26
C GLU A 409 -12.64 -2.61 -13.02
N GLU A 410 -11.48 -2.75 -12.39
CA GLU A 410 -10.17 -2.59 -13.04
C GLU A 410 -9.95 -3.59 -14.19
N GLU A 411 -10.36 -4.86 -14.03
CA GLU A 411 -10.32 -5.86 -15.13
C GLU A 411 -11.31 -5.52 -16.26
N SER A 412 -12.38 -4.77 -15.99
CA SER A 412 -13.37 -4.36 -16.98
C SER A 412 -13.02 -3.07 -17.73
N GLU A 413 -12.23 -2.18 -17.13
CA GLU A 413 -11.71 -0.97 -17.78
C GLU A 413 -10.70 -1.30 -18.89
N ASP A 414 -10.01 -2.44 -18.80
CA ASP A 414 -9.13 -2.95 -19.87
C ASP A 414 -9.91 -3.50 -21.09
N GLU A 415 -11.24 -3.69 -20.98
CA GLU A 415 -12.12 -4.13 -22.09
C GLU A 415 -13.08 -3.03 -22.60
N SER A 416 -13.10 -1.82 -22.03
CA SER A 416 -14.11 -0.79 -22.35
C SER A 416 -13.58 0.51 -23.00
N GLU A 417 -12.57 0.45 -23.87
CA GLU A 417 -12.35 1.52 -24.86
C GLU A 417 -13.30 1.38 -26.08
N ASP A 418 -14.61 1.51 -25.88
CA ASP A 418 -15.58 2.00 -26.88
C ASP A 418 -17.01 1.87 -26.32
N LEU A 419 -17.54 2.89 -25.65
CA LEU A 419 -18.97 3.25 -25.67
C LEU A 419 -19.18 4.65 -25.06
N GLU A 420 -18.94 5.69 -25.84
CA GLU A 420 -19.72 6.94 -25.70
C GLU A 420 -21.16 6.65 -26.13
N ASP A 421 -22.12 6.73 -25.20
CA ASP A 421 -23.40 7.39 -25.50
C ASP A 421 -24.14 7.77 -24.21
N GLY A 422 -24.36 9.07 -24.02
CA GLY A 422 -25.13 9.58 -22.89
C GLY A 422 -26.63 9.48 -23.13
N LEU A 423 -27.40 9.08 -22.10
CA LEU A 423 -28.79 9.51 -21.93
C LEU A 423 -29.19 9.61 -20.45
N SER A 424 -29.83 10.73 -20.16
CA SER A 424 -30.49 11.13 -18.91
C SER A 424 -31.75 10.28 -18.59
N SER A 425 -32.05 10.06 -17.30
CA SER A 425 -33.31 10.46 -16.60
C SER A 425 -33.86 9.45 -15.58
N ASP A 426 -34.10 9.98 -14.37
CA ASP A 426 -35.17 9.78 -13.38
C ASP A 426 -35.37 8.50 -12.54
N GLU A 427 -35.23 8.74 -11.22
CA GLU A 427 -36.17 8.52 -10.09
C GLU A 427 -36.76 7.13 -9.82
N ASP A 428 -36.49 6.58 -8.63
CA ASP A 428 -37.53 6.46 -7.58
C ASP A 428 -36.93 6.06 -6.21
N ASP A 429 -37.40 6.77 -5.18
CA ASP A 429 -37.13 6.67 -3.75
C ASP A 429 -37.37 5.27 -3.12
N VAL A 430 -36.50 4.88 -2.19
CA VAL A 430 -36.90 4.16 -0.96
C VAL A 430 -35.96 4.49 0.20
N ASP A 431 -36.34 5.55 0.89
CA ASP A 431 -35.84 5.98 2.21
C ASP A 431 -36.42 5.06 3.31
N GLU A 432 -35.57 4.26 3.95
CA GLU A 432 -35.87 3.69 5.28
C GLU A 432 -34.60 3.67 6.14
N MET A 433 -34.17 4.87 6.55
CA MET A 433 -33.11 5.06 7.53
C MET A 433 -33.45 4.37 8.87
N SER A 434 -32.68 3.33 9.23
CA SER A 434 -32.86 2.58 10.48
C SER A 434 -32.48 3.45 11.71
N PRO A 435 -33.32 3.54 12.76
CA PRO A 435 -33.10 4.34 13.97
C PRO A 435 -31.99 3.81 14.92
N TYR A 436 -31.06 3.01 14.39
CA TYR A 436 -30.01 2.32 15.16
C TYR A 436 -28.80 3.21 15.46
N LEU A 437 -28.39 4.08 14.51
CA LEU A 437 -27.20 4.95 14.65
C LEU A 437 -27.35 6.04 15.71
N LYS A 438 -28.52 6.69 15.78
CA LYS A 438 -28.83 7.68 16.84
C LYS A 438 -28.85 7.10 18.26
N ASN A 439 -29.01 5.78 18.40
CA ASN A 439 -28.98 5.11 19.69
C ASN A 439 -27.55 4.66 20.10
N MET A 440 -26.60 4.49 19.18
CA MET A 440 -25.22 4.09 19.52
C MET A 440 -24.40 5.25 20.10
N GLN A 441 -24.41 6.41 19.47
CA GLN A 441 -23.70 7.61 19.96
C GLN A 441 -24.17 8.00 21.37
N LYS A 442 -25.47 7.87 21.64
CA LYS A 442 -26.06 8.14 22.95
C LYS A 442 -25.71 7.09 24.02
N MET A 443 -25.54 5.81 23.62
CA MET A 443 -25.13 4.74 24.53
C MET A 443 -23.65 4.85 24.95
N VAL A 444 -22.78 5.39 24.10
CA VAL A 444 -21.36 5.62 24.42
C VAL A 444 -21.19 6.70 25.49
N GLN A 445 -21.92 7.82 25.36
CA GLN A 445 -21.90 8.90 26.37
C GLN A 445 -22.53 8.47 27.71
N GLU A 446 -23.63 7.71 27.68
CA GLU A 446 -24.30 7.28 28.92
C GLU A 446 -23.52 6.18 29.69
N ARG A 447 -22.76 5.31 29.00
CA ARG A 447 -21.98 4.23 29.65
C ARG A 447 -20.62 4.68 30.21
N GLY A 448 -20.08 5.82 29.76
CA GLY A 448 -18.85 6.39 30.32
C GLY A 448 -19.02 6.89 31.77
N ALA A 449 -20.21 7.35 32.13
CA ALA A 449 -20.48 7.90 33.47
C ALA A 449 -20.75 6.83 34.55
N GLU A 450 -21.19 5.62 34.19
CA GLU A 450 -21.53 4.56 35.16
C GLU A 450 -20.31 3.76 35.67
N ALA A 451 -19.14 3.90 35.05
CA ALA A 451 -17.93 3.10 35.36
C ALA A 451 -16.94 3.76 36.33
N GLY A 452 -17.17 4.99 36.80
CA GLY A 452 -16.33 5.65 37.80
C GLY A 452 -14.87 5.87 37.37
N PHE A 453 -14.63 6.07 36.07
CA PHE A 453 -13.32 6.19 35.45
C PHE A 453 -13.08 7.63 34.99
N GLU A 454 -12.03 8.28 35.52
CA GLU A 454 -11.66 9.66 35.17
C GLU A 454 -10.64 9.61 34.02
N ILE A 455 -11.12 9.87 32.79
CA ILE A 455 -10.32 9.99 31.57
C ILE A 455 -9.74 11.42 31.52
N SER A 456 -8.41 11.56 31.38
CA SER A 456 -7.76 12.87 31.19
C SER A 456 -7.54 13.25 29.71
N ALA A 457 -8.11 12.49 28.77
CA ALA A 457 -8.10 12.77 27.34
C ALA A 457 -9.55 13.03 26.88
N SER A 458 -9.94 14.30 26.85
CA SER A 458 -11.16 14.73 26.17
C SER A 458 -10.86 14.78 24.67
N ILE A 459 -11.51 13.91 23.89
CA ILE A 459 -11.60 14.08 22.44
C ILE A 459 -12.21 15.47 22.22
N GLN A 460 -11.45 16.38 21.62
CA GLN A 460 -11.98 17.66 21.15
C GLN A 460 -12.57 17.37 19.77
N ASP A 461 -13.89 17.19 19.74
CA ASP A 461 -14.65 17.17 18.49
C ASP A 461 -14.63 18.62 17.96
N ASP A 462 -13.85 18.87 16.91
CA ASP A 462 -14.09 20.02 16.04
C ASP A 462 -15.29 19.63 15.17
N ASP A 463 -16.47 20.08 15.60
CA ASP A 463 -17.72 20.03 14.83
C ASP A 463 -17.58 20.93 13.59
N ASP A 464 -17.20 20.39 12.44
CA ASP A 464 -17.52 20.92 11.09
C ASP A 464 -17.12 19.86 10.04
N ASP A 465 -18.06 18.99 9.65
CA ASP A 465 -18.42 18.68 8.26
C ASP A 465 -19.41 17.48 8.23
N ASP A 466 -20.66 17.79 7.88
CA ASP A 466 -21.68 16.81 7.48
C ASP A 466 -21.32 16.28 6.08
N ASP A 467 -20.54 15.20 5.99
CA ASP A 467 -20.43 14.35 4.79
C ASP A 467 -21.17 13.03 5.02
N ASP A 468 -22.45 13.04 4.63
CA ASP A 468 -23.36 11.89 4.58
C ASP A 468 -23.06 10.97 3.37
N ASP A 469 -21.80 10.55 3.18
CA ASP A 469 -21.38 9.54 2.19
C ASP A 469 -20.41 8.51 2.81
N ALA A 470 -20.67 8.08 4.05
CA ALA A 470 -19.91 7.03 4.76
C ALA A 470 -20.16 5.59 4.23
N ASP A 471 -20.34 5.43 2.92
CA ASP A 471 -20.23 4.15 2.22
C ASP A 471 -18.85 3.98 1.54
N GLU A 472 -17.94 4.95 1.73
CA GLU A 472 -16.56 4.90 1.23
C GLU A 472 -15.68 3.98 2.09
N ILE A 473 -14.85 3.20 1.43
CA ILE A 473 -14.18 2.02 1.95
C ILE A 473 -13.26 2.38 3.11
N ASP A 474 -13.45 1.67 4.21
CA ASP A 474 -12.74 1.78 5.48
C ASP A 474 -11.25 1.34 5.40
N GLU A 475 -10.58 1.51 4.26
CA GLU A 475 -9.14 1.24 4.10
C GLU A 475 -8.33 2.47 4.49
N THR A 476 -7.31 2.28 5.34
CA THR A 476 -6.43 3.38 5.77
C THR A 476 -5.29 3.55 4.77
N ALA A 477 -4.72 4.76 4.65
CA ALA A 477 -3.53 5.00 3.81
C ALA A 477 -2.35 4.07 4.16
N LEU A 478 -2.31 3.58 5.41
CA LEU A 478 -1.30 2.65 5.91
C LEU A 478 -1.45 1.21 5.40
N GLU A 479 -2.56 0.84 4.75
CA GLU A 479 -2.75 -0.49 4.14
C GLU A 479 -1.83 -0.73 2.95
N SER A 480 -1.34 0.33 2.31
CA SER A 480 -0.30 0.25 1.27
C SER A 480 1.00 -0.42 1.78
N TYR A 481 1.26 -0.36 3.10
CA TYR A 481 2.43 -0.98 3.73
C TYR A 481 2.19 -2.46 4.07
N THR A 482 2.24 -3.28 3.03
CA THR A 482 1.96 -4.72 3.09
C THR A 482 2.95 -5.52 3.95
N THR A 483 2.51 -6.67 4.44
CA THR A 483 3.27 -7.60 5.27
C THR A 483 3.04 -9.05 4.80
N PRO A 484 3.73 -10.05 5.37
CA PRO A 484 3.47 -11.45 5.03
C PRO A 484 2.07 -11.95 5.39
N LEU A 485 1.29 -11.18 6.18
CA LEU A 485 -0.11 -11.50 6.45
C LEU A 485 -1.02 -11.16 5.27
N ASP A 486 -0.59 -10.27 4.38
CA ASP A 486 -1.38 -9.75 3.26
C ASP A 486 -1.13 -10.53 1.97
N ASP A 487 -0.02 -11.28 1.91
CA ASP A 487 0.33 -12.18 0.80
C ASP A 487 -0.54 -13.46 0.86
N GLU A 488 -1.71 -13.40 0.22
CA GLU A 488 -2.63 -14.55 0.10
C GLU A 488 -2.09 -15.67 -0.81
N GLU A 489 -1.13 -15.36 -1.69
CA GLU A 489 -0.50 -16.33 -2.57
C GLU A 489 0.53 -17.19 -1.85
N ASN A 490 1.05 -16.71 -0.72
CA ASN A 490 1.97 -17.43 0.12
C ASN A 490 1.40 -18.81 0.50
N PRO A 491 2.13 -19.92 0.27
CA PRO A 491 1.69 -21.23 0.72
C PRO A 491 1.46 -21.30 2.24
N ASN A 492 2.17 -20.47 3.00
CA ASN A 492 2.06 -20.37 4.46
C ASN A 492 1.11 -19.24 4.92
N ALA A 493 0.36 -18.61 4.00
CA ALA A 493 -0.60 -17.57 4.32
C ALA A 493 -1.59 -18.07 5.38
N VAL A 494 -1.72 -17.30 6.45
CA VAL A 494 -2.68 -17.54 7.52
C VAL A 494 -3.99 -16.89 7.13
N ASP A 495 -5.04 -17.71 6.99
CA ASP A 495 -6.40 -17.24 6.78
C ASP A 495 -7.11 -17.13 8.15
N GLU A 496 -7.63 -15.95 8.43
CA GLU A 496 -8.26 -15.56 9.69
C GLU A 496 -9.56 -16.32 9.99
N TYR A 497 -10.35 -16.65 8.98
CA TYR A 497 -11.57 -17.45 9.15
C TYR A 497 -11.21 -18.90 9.45
N ILE A 498 -10.27 -19.49 8.70
CA ILE A 498 -9.80 -20.86 8.91
C ILE A 498 -9.14 -21.00 10.29
N LEU A 499 -8.26 -20.05 10.65
CA LEU A 499 -7.62 -20.02 11.97
C LEU A 499 -8.66 -19.98 13.09
N PHE A 500 -9.63 -19.06 12.99
CA PHE A 500 -10.70 -18.96 13.99
C PHE A 500 -11.54 -20.24 14.09
N GLN A 501 -11.91 -20.83 12.95
CA GLN A 501 -12.62 -22.10 12.93
C GLN A 501 -11.82 -23.21 13.61
N ASP A 502 -10.52 -23.33 13.33
CA ASP A 502 -9.66 -24.33 13.94
C ASP A 502 -9.56 -24.11 15.46
N VAL A 503 -9.44 -22.87 15.93
CA VAL A 503 -9.48 -22.54 17.37
C VAL A 503 -10.82 -22.96 17.99
N MET A 504 -11.94 -22.57 17.39
CA MET A 504 -13.28 -22.89 17.90
C MET A 504 -13.61 -24.38 17.91
N ASN A 505 -13.04 -25.16 16.97
CA ASN A 505 -13.17 -26.61 16.92
C ASN A 505 -12.25 -27.34 17.92
N ASN A 506 -11.09 -26.76 18.22
CA ASN A 506 -10.12 -27.36 19.12
C ASN A 506 -10.42 -27.08 20.60
N LEU A 507 -10.90 -25.87 20.93
CA LEU A 507 -11.18 -25.44 22.30
C LEU A 507 -12.10 -26.39 23.10
N PRO A 508 -13.20 -26.95 22.56
CA PRO A 508 -14.02 -27.92 23.28
C PRO A 508 -13.26 -29.18 23.73
N ASN A 509 -12.15 -29.52 23.07
CA ASN A 509 -11.33 -30.69 23.39
C ASN A 509 -10.18 -30.33 24.33
N THR A 510 -9.61 -29.12 24.22
CA THR A 510 -8.43 -28.69 24.98
C THR A 510 -8.77 -27.95 26.26
N ASP A 511 -9.77 -27.06 26.25
CA ASP A 511 -10.28 -26.33 27.40
C ASP A 511 -11.82 -26.16 27.31
N PRO A 512 -12.58 -27.23 27.64
CA PRO A 512 -14.04 -27.21 27.52
C PRO A 512 -14.71 -26.13 28.40
N THR A 513 -14.09 -25.82 29.54
CA THR A 513 -14.60 -24.82 30.48
C THR A 513 -14.47 -23.43 29.87
N TRP A 514 -13.34 -23.14 29.25
CA TRP A 514 -13.12 -21.87 28.56
C TRP A 514 -14.06 -21.70 27.36
N TYR A 515 -14.21 -22.73 26.54
CA TYR A 515 -15.18 -22.72 25.44
C TYR A 515 -16.61 -22.39 25.93
N THR A 516 -17.02 -23.02 27.04
CA THR A 516 -18.34 -22.74 27.64
C THR A 516 -18.44 -21.30 28.13
N MET A 517 -17.39 -20.74 28.75
CA MET A 517 -17.38 -19.33 29.18
C MET A 517 -17.54 -18.36 28.01
N LEU A 518 -16.84 -18.60 26.89
CA LEU A 518 -16.89 -17.76 25.70
C LEU A 518 -18.25 -17.78 24.97
N THR A 519 -19.00 -18.88 25.10
CA THR A 519 -20.19 -19.12 24.26
C THR A 519 -21.52 -19.10 25.03
N ARG A 520 -21.50 -19.21 26.36
CA ARG A 520 -22.71 -19.35 27.19
C ARG A 520 -23.69 -18.18 27.06
N ASN A 521 -23.18 -16.96 26.90
CA ASN A 521 -23.97 -15.73 26.96
C ASN A 521 -24.26 -15.13 25.58
N LEU A 522 -23.89 -15.83 24.50
CA LEU A 522 -24.20 -15.36 23.15
C LEU A 522 -25.72 -15.26 22.96
N ASN A 523 -26.17 -14.16 22.36
CA ASN A 523 -27.57 -13.97 22.00
C ASN A 523 -27.93 -14.76 20.72
N ALA A 524 -29.20 -14.72 20.29
CA ALA A 524 -29.63 -15.47 19.11
C ALA A 524 -28.98 -14.99 17.81
N SER A 525 -28.73 -13.67 17.68
CA SER A 525 -28.05 -13.05 16.54
C SER A 525 -26.59 -13.46 16.51
N GLU A 526 -25.88 -13.32 17.64
CA GLU A 526 -24.46 -13.70 17.76
C GLU A 526 -24.23 -15.18 17.48
N ARG A 527 -25.10 -16.07 17.96
CA ARG A 527 -25.02 -17.51 17.64
C ARG A 527 -25.20 -17.78 16.15
N LYS A 528 -26.08 -17.03 15.47
CA LYS A 528 -26.29 -17.14 14.03
C LYS A 528 -25.05 -16.65 13.28
N ASN A 529 -24.55 -15.46 13.62
CA ASN A 529 -23.35 -14.88 13.00
C ASN A 529 -22.13 -15.80 13.18
N LEU A 530 -21.94 -16.36 14.39
CA LEU A 530 -20.89 -17.34 14.65
C LEU A 530 -21.00 -18.55 13.72
N GLN A 531 -22.21 -19.09 13.53
CA GLN A 531 -22.43 -20.20 12.62
C GLN A 531 -22.11 -19.83 11.16
N GLU A 532 -22.46 -18.62 10.72
CA GLU A 532 -22.16 -18.12 9.38
C GLU A 532 -20.66 -17.96 9.14
N VAL A 533 -19.93 -17.37 10.09
CA VAL A 533 -18.46 -17.26 10.07
C VAL A 533 -17.82 -18.63 9.95
N LEU A 534 -18.28 -19.63 10.72
CA LEU A 534 -17.76 -20.99 10.65
C LEU A 534 -18.07 -21.70 9.33
N VAL A 535 -19.21 -21.41 8.71
CA VAL A 535 -19.55 -21.94 7.38
C VAL A 535 -18.64 -21.33 6.31
N LEU A 536 -18.44 -20.01 6.34
CA LEU A 536 -17.55 -19.31 5.43
C LEU A 536 -16.10 -19.81 5.57
N ALA A 537 -15.62 -20.00 6.80
CA ALA A 537 -14.31 -20.60 7.07
C ALA A 537 -14.17 -21.98 6.42
N ASN A 538 -15.19 -22.83 6.50
CA ASN A 538 -15.17 -24.14 5.86
C ASN A 538 -15.12 -24.04 4.32
N GLN A 539 -15.86 -23.09 3.74
CA GLN A 539 -15.82 -22.83 2.30
C GLN A 539 -14.42 -22.38 1.87
N LYS A 540 -13.83 -21.38 2.55
CA LYS A 540 -12.45 -20.93 2.30
C LYS A 540 -11.44 -22.08 2.42
N LYS A 541 -11.59 -22.97 3.41
CA LYS A 541 -10.75 -24.15 3.60
C LYS A 541 -10.82 -25.14 2.42
N GLU A 542 -12.01 -25.45 1.94
CA GLU A 542 -12.18 -26.34 0.78
C GLU A 542 -11.71 -25.68 -0.53
N THR A 543 -11.87 -24.37 -0.69
CA THR A 543 -11.33 -23.61 -1.83
C THR A 543 -9.80 -23.65 -1.82
N LYS A 544 -9.15 -23.36 -0.69
CA LYS A 544 -7.69 -23.43 -0.55
C LYS A 544 -7.18 -24.84 -0.89
N ARG A 545 -7.81 -25.88 -0.34
CA ARG A 545 -7.49 -27.28 -0.66
C ARG A 545 -7.67 -27.61 -2.14
N SER A 546 -8.72 -27.09 -2.78
CA SER A 546 -8.98 -27.31 -4.20
C SER A 546 -7.88 -26.66 -5.07
N LYS A 547 -7.50 -25.41 -4.77
CA LYS A 547 -6.38 -24.71 -5.42
C LYS A 547 -5.04 -25.47 -5.23
N GLU A 548 -4.78 -26.03 -4.05
CA GLU A 548 -3.59 -26.87 -3.80
C GLU A 548 -3.60 -28.17 -4.62
N ILE A 549 -4.76 -28.80 -4.78
CA ILE A 549 -4.92 -30.00 -5.63
C ILE A 549 -4.69 -29.66 -7.10
N GLU A 550 -5.21 -28.52 -7.58
CA GLU A 550 -4.97 -28.04 -8.94
C GLU A 550 -3.49 -27.76 -9.19
N LYS A 551 -2.83 -27.03 -8.28
CA LYS A 551 -1.38 -26.75 -8.34
C LYS A 551 -0.53 -28.03 -8.31
N SER A 552 -1.01 -29.11 -7.70
CA SER A 552 -0.32 -30.42 -7.64
C SER A 552 -0.65 -31.38 -8.81
N GLY A 553 -1.33 -30.90 -9.85
CA GLY A 553 -1.61 -31.65 -11.08
C GLY A 553 -2.98 -32.34 -11.11
N GLY A 554 -3.92 -31.89 -10.27
CA GLY A 554 -5.30 -32.37 -10.22
C GLY A 554 -5.49 -33.66 -9.42
N TYR A 555 -6.75 -34.11 -9.30
CA TYR A 555 -7.06 -35.36 -8.62
C TYR A 555 -6.42 -36.55 -9.37
N GLN A 556 -5.45 -37.21 -8.73
CA GLN A 556 -4.96 -38.51 -9.19
C GLN A 556 -6.05 -39.56 -8.98
N PHE A 557 -6.89 -39.78 -9.98
CA PHE A 557 -7.71 -40.98 -10.05
C PHE A 557 -6.77 -42.18 -10.17
N THR A 558 -6.59 -42.94 -9.09
CA THR A 558 -6.00 -44.26 -9.17
C THR A 558 -6.90 -45.08 -10.10
N GLN A 559 -6.44 -45.33 -11.33
CA GLN A 559 -7.05 -46.31 -12.22
C GLN A 559 -7.06 -47.65 -11.47
N HIS A 560 -8.16 -47.95 -10.80
CA HIS A 560 -8.44 -49.32 -10.41
C HIS A 560 -8.46 -50.11 -11.71
N GLN A 561 -7.48 -51.02 -11.84
CA GLN A 561 -7.40 -51.93 -12.96
C GLN A 561 -8.78 -52.57 -13.15
N ILE A 562 -9.41 -52.28 -14.28
CA ILE A 562 -10.60 -53.01 -14.73
C ILE A 562 -10.17 -54.48 -14.78
N PRO A 563 -10.78 -55.38 -13.99
CA PRO A 563 -10.38 -56.78 -13.99
C PRO A 563 -10.52 -57.34 -15.40
N THR A 564 -9.44 -57.85 -15.96
CA THR A 564 -9.34 -58.39 -17.33
C THR A 564 -10.11 -59.70 -17.54
N THR A 565 -11.02 -60.06 -16.63
CA THR A 565 -11.86 -61.26 -16.71
C THR A 565 -13.34 -60.89 -16.61
N PHE A 566 -13.84 -60.08 -17.54
CA PHE A 566 -15.27 -60.00 -17.81
C PHE A 566 -15.54 -60.64 -19.18
N SER A 567 -15.86 -61.94 -19.18
CA SER A 567 -16.16 -62.71 -20.39
C SER A 567 -17.67 -62.65 -20.70
N PHE A 568 -18.01 -62.08 -21.86
CA PHE A 568 -19.36 -61.98 -22.42
C PHE A 568 -19.72 -63.16 -23.35
N THR A 569 -19.26 -64.38 -23.04
CA THR A 569 -19.63 -65.56 -23.84
C THR A 569 -20.46 -66.54 -23.03
N GLY A 570 -21.77 -66.52 -23.27
CA GLY A 570 -22.71 -67.49 -22.74
C GLY A 570 -22.45 -68.90 -23.30
N GLN A 571 -22.52 -69.90 -22.42
CA GLN A 571 -22.74 -71.28 -22.81
C GLN A 571 -24.15 -71.69 -22.40
N LYS A 572 -24.97 -71.93 -23.43
CA LYS A 572 -26.25 -72.63 -23.33
C LYS A 572 -26.00 -74.05 -22.82
N GLN A 573 -26.85 -74.45 -21.87
CA GLN A 573 -27.02 -75.81 -21.37
C GLN A 573 -27.24 -76.81 -22.50
N GLN A 574 -26.61 -77.98 -22.36
CA GLN A 574 -27.22 -79.28 -22.65
C GLN A 574 -27.10 -80.16 -21.43
#